data_AF-A0A960PJV2-F1
#
_entry.id   AF-A0A960PJV2-F1
#
_cell.length_a   1.000
_cell.length_b   1.000
_cell.length_c   1.000
_cell.angle_alpha   90.00
_cell.angle_beta   90.00
_cell.angle_gamma   90.00
#
_symmetry.space_group_name_H-M   'P 1'
#
loop_
_entity.id
_entity.type
_entity.pdbx_description
1 polymer ?
#
loop_
_entity_poly.entity_id
_entity_poly.type
_entity_poly.pdbx_seq_one_letter_code
_entity_poly.pdbx_strand_id
1 'polypeptide(L)'
;MERFGMHRVMRGVVRRSGRRRLAVLAALTLGMAGVAACGDGGGTEVTSREPDPQVAPPADTSNRAASTTRVYFAWNENVGTAGRSGVTANPTAAIEALLAGPDEFETDIGMTSEIPVDTELLGVTTSGGTAVVDLSGEFQSGGGSLSMQLRVAQVVFTATQFDDVDQVTIHLDGAAVDGIGGEGVPGTEVDRGDFTNVTPAVLVESPTPGAEVASPLTVSGISNTFEATVNYSIADGDGLIVDEGFTTATAGNGTWGDFEFTSTFENAKPGLGAVIAFQEDAESGGQRDVYEVPVRFGAAPPSSAGSAPGETSTPTTAGAAPTTAAPVSAVFSG
;
A
#
# COMPACT_ATOMS: atom_id res chain seq x y z
N MET A 1 26.41 -9.14 15.11
CA MET A 1 25.56 -9.93 16.03
C MET A 1 24.06 -9.71 15.75
N GLU A 2 23.69 -9.03 14.66
CA GLU A 2 22.30 -8.66 14.32
C GLU A 2 21.60 -9.57 13.31
N ARG A 3 22.33 -10.46 12.61
CA ARG A 3 21.75 -11.39 11.61
C ARG A 3 20.78 -12.45 12.18
N PHE A 4 20.58 -12.51 13.49
CA PHE A 4 19.69 -13.47 14.16
C PHE A 4 18.31 -12.89 14.54
N GLY A 5 18.11 -11.57 14.44
CA GLY A 5 16.85 -10.90 14.81
C GLY A 5 15.74 -11.03 13.77
N MET A 6 16.10 -10.95 12.48
CA MET A 6 15.14 -10.91 11.37
C MET A 6 14.37 -12.23 11.18
N HIS A 7 15.05 -13.36 11.39
CA HIS A 7 14.42 -14.69 11.30
C HIS A 7 13.42 -15.00 12.42
N ARG A 8 13.41 -14.24 13.53
CA ARG A 8 12.53 -14.53 14.67
C ARG A 8 11.14 -13.90 14.50
N VAL A 9 11.01 -12.81 13.74
CA VAL A 9 9.71 -12.21 13.40
C VAL A 9 9.00 -13.06 12.34
N MET A 10 9.70 -13.43 11.25
CA MET A 10 9.14 -14.23 10.13
C MET A 10 8.68 -15.66 10.48
N ARG A 11 8.99 -16.19 11.67
CA ARG A 11 8.52 -17.51 12.13
C ARG A 11 7.59 -17.45 13.35
N GLY A 12 7.40 -16.27 13.94
CA GLY A 12 6.74 -16.09 15.23
C GLY A 12 5.23 -15.95 15.15
N VAL A 13 4.69 -15.44 14.04
CA VAL A 13 3.27 -15.04 13.95
C VAL A 13 2.32 -16.23 13.71
N VAL A 14 2.82 -17.35 13.17
CA VAL A 14 1.96 -18.46 12.68
C VAL A 14 1.44 -19.42 13.76
N ARG A 15 1.77 -19.29 15.06
CA ARG A 15 1.28 -20.25 16.06
C ARG A 15 0.96 -19.64 17.42
N ARG A 16 -0.30 -19.19 17.60
CA ARG A 16 -1.13 -19.46 18.81
C ARG A 16 -2.53 -18.83 18.69
N SER A 17 -3.46 -19.50 18.01
CA SER A 17 -4.90 -19.33 18.31
C SER A 17 -5.46 -20.67 18.81
N GLY A 18 -5.60 -20.76 20.14
CA GLY A 18 -6.15 -21.92 20.82
C GLY A 18 -7.66 -21.99 20.64
N ARG A 19 -8.11 -23.03 19.95
CA ARG A 19 -9.52 -23.44 19.76
C ARG A 19 -10.39 -23.23 21.01
N ARG A 20 -11.48 -22.47 20.87
CA ARG A 20 -12.72 -22.68 21.65
C ARG A 20 -13.91 -22.73 20.71
N ARG A 21 -14.34 -23.97 20.41
CA ARG A 21 -15.58 -24.27 19.69
C ARG A 21 -16.77 -23.95 20.59
N LEU A 22 -17.69 -23.10 20.13
CA LEU A 22 -19.09 -23.14 20.56
C LEU A 22 -19.96 -23.25 19.30
N ALA A 23 -20.64 -24.39 19.19
CA ALA A 23 -21.67 -24.63 18.20
C ALA A 23 -22.95 -23.92 18.62
N VAL A 24 -23.58 -23.17 17.71
CA VAL A 24 -24.98 -22.73 17.86
C VAL A 24 -25.71 -23.01 16.54
N LEU A 25 -26.64 -23.96 16.62
CA LEU A 25 -27.71 -24.21 15.64
C LEU A 25 -28.88 -23.25 15.91
N ALA A 26 -29.46 -22.63 14.88
CA ALA A 26 -30.86 -22.21 14.80
C ALA A 26 -31.19 -21.86 13.32
N ALA A 27 -31.86 -22.73 12.56
CA ALA A 27 -33.32 -22.94 12.48
C ALA A 27 -34.06 -21.90 11.60
N LEU A 28 -34.44 -22.37 10.40
CA LEU A 28 -35.41 -21.78 9.47
C LEU A 28 -36.75 -21.45 10.16
N THR A 29 -37.34 -20.30 9.80
CA THR A 29 -38.80 -20.16 9.70
C THR A 29 -39.23 -19.32 8.50
N LEU A 30 -40.06 -19.95 7.69
CA LEU A 30 -40.85 -19.45 6.57
C LEU A 30 -42.03 -18.62 7.09
N GLY A 31 -42.34 -17.48 6.47
CA GLY A 31 -43.50 -16.65 6.83
C GLY A 31 -44.04 -15.86 5.65
N MET A 32 -45.02 -16.43 4.96
CA MET A 32 -45.78 -15.84 3.86
C MET A 32 -47.14 -15.37 4.40
N ALA A 33 -47.51 -14.11 4.19
CA ALA A 33 -48.89 -13.65 4.28
C ALA A 33 -49.09 -12.38 3.44
N GLY A 34 -49.89 -12.50 2.38
CA GLY A 34 -50.40 -11.37 1.62
C GLY A 34 -51.72 -10.87 2.19
N VAL A 35 -51.98 -9.57 2.03
CA VAL A 35 -53.32 -9.00 2.08
C VAL A 35 -53.40 -7.95 0.97
N ALA A 36 -54.42 -8.10 0.12
CA ALA A 36 -54.82 -7.13 -0.89
C ALA A 36 -55.58 -5.97 -0.24
N ALA A 37 -55.34 -4.74 -0.70
CA ALA A 37 -56.22 -3.60 -0.46
C ALA A 37 -56.25 -2.70 -1.71
N CYS A 38 -57.45 -2.46 -2.23
CA CYS A 38 -57.77 -1.57 -3.35
C CYS A 38 -58.07 -0.13 -2.88
N GLY A 39 -57.94 0.81 -3.82
CA GLY A 39 -58.54 2.16 -3.80
C GLY A 39 -57.48 3.25 -3.63
N ASP A 40 -57.55 4.42 -4.24
CA ASP A 40 -58.48 5.07 -5.17
C ASP A 40 -57.69 6.26 -5.80
N GLY A 41 -58.17 6.81 -6.91
CA GLY A 41 -57.49 7.86 -7.68
C GLY A 41 -57.30 9.19 -6.95
N GLY A 42 -56.27 9.93 -7.36
CA GLY A 42 -56.03 11.31 -6.93
C GLY A 42 -54.83 11.91 -7.66
N GLY A 43 -55.08 12.53 -8.81
CA GLY A 43 -54.06 13.28 -9.53
C GLY A 43 -53.57 14.47 -8.70
N THR A 44 -52.25 14.57 -8.54
CA THR A 44 -51.59 15.83 -8.19
C THR A 44 -50.31 15.93 -9.01
N GLU A 45 -50.33 16.90 -9.92
CA GLU A 45 -49.19 17.45 -10.62
C GLU A 45 -48.19 17.98 -9.58
N VAL A 46 -46.97 17.44 -9.54
CA VAL A 46 -45.88 18.00 -8.73
C VAL A 46 -44.78 18.44 -9.68
N THR A 47 -44.69 19.76 -9.79
CA THR A 47 -43.66 20.56 -10.46
C THR A 47 -42.25 20.05 -10.12
N SER A 48 -41.47 19.71 -11.16
CA SER A 48 -40.03 19.49 -11.05
C SER A 48 -39.36 20.76 -10.55
N ARG A 49 -38.67 20.67 -9.41
CA ARG A 49 -37.81 21.72 -8.90
C ARG A 49 -36.36 21.32 -9.20
N GLU A 50 -35.70 22.14 -10.01
CA GLU A 50 -34.28 22.05 -10.33
C GLU A 50 -33.43 22.14 -9.05
N PRO A 51 -32.33 21.37 -8.90
CA PRO A 51 -31.48 21.47 -7.73
C PRO A 51 -30.59 22.71 -7.81
N ASP A 52 -30.56 23.47 -6.71
CA ASP A 52 -29.67 24.62 -6.46
C ASP A 52 -28.20 24.15 -6.41
N PRO A 53 -27.19 24.90 -6.94
CA PRO A 53 -25.81 24.45 -6.94
C PRO A 53 -25.23 24.55 -5.52
N GLN A 54 -25.05 23.40 -4.86
CA GLN A 54 -24.25 23.36 -3.63
C GLN A 54 -22.80 23.68 -3.95
N VAL A 55 -22.32 24.75 -3.32
CA VAL A 55 -20.91 25.12 -3.21
C VAL A 55 -20.12 23.93 -2.66
N ALA A 56 -19.14 23.45 -3.43
CA ALA A 56 -18.24 22.39 -3.03
C ALA A 56 -17.42 22.81 -1.79
N PRO A 57 -17.20 21.92 -0.80
CA PRO A 57 -16.28 22.17 0.31
C PRO A 57 -14.86 22.42 -0.22
N PRO A 58 -14.04 23.25 0.46
CA PRO A 58 -12.65 23.42 0.09
C PRO A 58 -11.93 22.08 0.20
N ALA A 59 -11.15 21.74 -0.84
CA ALA A 59 -10.29 20.56 -0.84
C ALA A 59 -9.37 20.57 0.39
N ASP A 60 -9.52 19.56 1.23
CA ASP A 60 -8.64 19.32 2.36
C ASP A 60 -7.19 19.26 1.88
N THR A 61 -6.40 20.24 2.31
CA THR A 61 -4.95 20.28 2.09
C THR A 61 -4.20 19.55 3.20
N SER A 62 -4.86 18.61 3.87
CA SER A 62 -4.30 17.88 5.00
C SER A 62 -3.66 16.57 4.51
N ASN A 63 -2.34 16.54 4.57
CA ASN A 63 -1.50 15.35 4.49
C ASN A 63 -1.27 14.74 3.09
N ARG A 64 -0.51 15.46 2.25
CA ARG A 64 0.29 14.80 1.20
C ARG A 64 1.43 14.05 1.90
N ALA A 65 1.12 12.93 2.54
CA ALA A 65 2.11 11.90 2.80
C ALA A 65 2.83 11.68 1.47
N ALA A 66 4.15 11.86 1.44
CA ALA A 66 4.92 11.76 0.22
C ALA A 66 4.60 10.43 -0.45
N SER A 67 3.90 10.46 -1.59
CA SER A 67 3.55 9.25 -2.32
C SER A 67 4.85 8.62 -2.79
N THR A 68 5.28 7.58 -2.09
CA THR A 68 6.45 6.79 -2.45
C THR A 68 6.22 6.16 -3.82
N THR A 69 7.14 6.38 -4.76
CA THR A 69 7.11 5.70 -6.06
C THR A 69 7.34 4.21 -5.81
N ARG A 70 6.48 3.34 -6.36
CA ARG A 70 6.64 1.88 -6.18
C ARG A 70 7.57 1.33 -7.25
N VAL A 71 8.25 0.24 -6.94
CA VAL A 71 8.92 -0.64 -7.91
C VAL A 71 8.58 -2.06 -7.52
N TYR A 72 8.64 -3.00 -8.46
CA TYR A 72 8.26 -4.39 -8.21
C TYR A 72 9.44 -5.31 -8.47
N PHE A 73 9.76 -6.15 -7.48
CA PHE A 73 10.86 -7.13 -7.55
C PHE A 73 10.33 -8.56 -7.46
N ALA A 74 11.18 -9.53 -7.79
CA ALA A 74 10.90 -10.92 -7.48
C ALA A 74 10.99 -11.15 -5.96
N TRP A 75 9.97 -11.80 -5.41
CA TRP A 75 9.87 -12.14 -4.00
C TRP A 75 9.06 -13.44 -3.84
N ASN A 76 9.70 -14.50 -3.34
CA ASN A 76 9.09 -15.83 -3.17
C ASN A 76 8.42 -16.35 -4.46
N GLU A 77 9.16 -16.33 -5.58
CA GLU A 77 8.72 -16.75 -6.91
C GLU A 77 7.55 -15.94 -7.52
N ASN A 78 7.18 -14.81 -6.89
CA ASN A 78 6.13 -13.91 -7.34
C ASN A 78 6.66 -12.47 -7.46
N VAL A 79 5.86 -11.55 -8.01
CA VAL A 79 6.11 -10.10 -7.89
C VAL A 79 5.82 -9.60 -6.47
N GLY A 80 6.65 -8.67 -5.98
CA GLY A 80 6.50 -8.04 -4.68
C GLY A 80 6.78 -6.54 -4.73
N THR A 81 6.01 -5.76 -3.99
CA THR A 81 6.08 -4.30 -4.02
C THR A 81 7.21 -3.77 -3.14
N ALA A 82 7.98 -2.82 -3.67
CA ALA A 82 9.06 -2.10 -3.02
C ALA A 82 8.86 -0.57 -3.16
N GLY A 83 9.46 0.20 -2.26
CA GLY A 83 9.24 1.64 -2.15
C GLY A 83 10.47 2.47 -2.51
N ARG A 84 10.30 3.56 -3.25
CA ARG A 84 11.37 4.51 -3.61
C ARG A 84 11.04 5.91 -3.12
N SER A 85 11.56 6.25 -1.95
CA SER A 85 11.44 7.59 -1.38
C SER A 85 12.29 8.59 -2.17
N GLY A 86 11.73 9.75 -2.51
CA GLY A 86 12.44 10.81 -3.23
C GLY A 86 12.64 10.57 -4.73
N VAL A 87 12.17 9.44 -5.26
CA VAL A 87 12.09 9.19 -6.71
C VAL A 87 10.81 9.82 -7.25
N THR A 88 10.92 10.54 -8.36
CA THR A 88 9.77 11.17 -9.02
C THR A 88 8.75 10.10 -9.46
N ALA A 89 7.46 10.34 -9.19
CA ALA A 89 6.38 9.45 -9.57
C ALA A 89 6.04 9.60 -11.07
N ASN A 90 6.88 9.02 -11.93
CA ASN A 90 6.63 8.85 -13.37
C ASN A 90 7.26 7.55 -13.89
N PRO A 91 6.82 7.04 -15.07
CA PRO A 91 7.31 5.78 -15.63
C PRO A 91 8.84 5.72 -15.79
N THR A 92 9.48 6.77 -16.32
CA THR A 92 10.93 6.80 -16.55
C THR A 92 11.70 6.61 -15.25
N ALA A 93 11.43 7.44 -14.24
CA ALA A 93 12.14 7.41 -12.97
C ALA A 93 11.86 6.12 -12.16
N ALA A 94 10.66 5.55 -12.29
CA ALA A 94 10.32 4.28 -11.67
C ALA A 94 11.10 3.10 -12.30
N ILE A 95 11.21 3.06 -13.64
CA ILE A 95 11.99 2.03 -14.33
C ILE A 95 13.49 2.19 -14.05
N GLU A 96 14.04 3.41 -14.01
CA GLU A 96 15.42 3.65 -13.58
C GLU A 96 15.66 3.11 -12.15
N ALA A 97 14.73 3.36 -11.23
CA ALA A 97 14.81 2.87 -9.86
C ALA A 97 14.64 1.34 -9.74
N LEU A 98 13.91 0.72 -10.67
CA LEU A 98 13.80 -0.74 -10.79
C LEU A 98 15.12 -1.35 -11.26
N LEU A 99 15.75 -0.78 -12.29
CA LEU A 99 17.04 -1.24 -12.82
C LEU A 99 18.18 -1.09 -11.81
N ALA A 100 18.09 -0.11 -10.91
CA ALA A 100 19.02 0.02 -9.79
C ALA A 100 18.98 -1.17 -8.81
N GLY A 101 17.92 -1.98 -8.85
CA GLY A 101 17.76 -3.18 -8.03
C GLY A 101 17.17 -2.92 -6.63
N PRO A 102 16.97 -3.99 -5.84
CA PRO A 102 16.49 -3.88 -4.48
C PRO A 102 17.52 -3.22 -3.56
N ASP A 103 17.06 -2.51 -2.54
CA ASP A 103 17.93 -1.94 -1.50
C ASP A 103 18.40 -2.99 -0.48
N GLU A 104 19.17 -2.56 0.53
CA GLU A 104 19.69 -3.46 1.56
C GLU A 104 18.57 -4.13 2.37
N PHE A 105 17.51 -3.38 2.73
CA PHE A 105 16.39 -3.92 3.50
C PHE A 105 15.57 -4.91 2.69
N GLU A 106 15.30 -4.58 1.42
CA GLU A 106 14.58 -5.42 0.46
C GLU A 106 15.34 -6.73 0.20
N THR A 107 16.65 -6.64 0.00
CA THR A 107 17.52 -7.83 -0.16
C THR A 107 17.52 -8.69 1.11
N ASP A 108 17.55 -8.07 2.28
CA ASP A 108 17.54 -8.72 3.59
C ASP A 108 16.26 -9.53 3.85
N ILE A 109 15.12 -9.11 3.30
CA ILE A 109 13.85 -9.83 3.35
C ILE A 109 13.64 -10.79 2.16
N GLY A 110 14.66 -10.94 1.31
CA GLY A 110 14.71 -11.92 0.23
C GLY A 110 14.18 -11.46 -1.12
N MET A 111 14.06 -10.14 -1.35
CA MET A 111 13.75 -9.62 -2.68
C MET A 111 14.98 -9.67 -3.60
N THR A 112 14.74 -9.97 -4.87
CA THR A 112 15.79 -10.03 -5.91
C THR A 112 15.29 -9.40 -7.21
N SER A 113 16.21 -8.98 -8.08
CA SER A 113 15.87 -8.59 -9.45
C SER A 113 16.15 -9.74 -10.41
N GLU A 114 15.16 -10.07 -11.25
CA GLU A 114 15.35 -10.96 -12.40
C GLU A 114 15.90 -10.23 -13.65
N ILE A 115 16.10 -8.90 -13.57
CA ILE A 115 16.66 -8.11 -14.67
C ILE A 115 18.20 -8.23 -14.66
N PRO A 116 18.84 -8.56 -15.79
CA PRO A 116 20.30 -8.61 -15.87
C PRO A 116 20.93 -7.27 -15.49
N VAL A 117 21.98 -7.30 -14.67
CA VAL A 117 22.62 -6.11 -14.08
C VAL A 117 23.16 -5.11 -15.12
N ASP A 118 23.50 -5.57 -16.31
CA ASP A 118 24.02 -4.75 -17.41
C ASP A 118 22.90 -4.20 -18.33
N THR A 119 21.63 -4.37 -17.96
CA THR A 119 20.51 -3.80 -18.73
C THR A 119 20.46 -2.28 -18.54
N GLU A 120 20.42 -1.53 -19.64
CA GLU A 120 20.26 -0.09 -19.64
C GLU A 120 18.84 0.34 -20.05
N LEU A 121 18.36 1.45 -19.49
CA LEU A 121 17.16 2.12 -19.98
C LEU A 121 17.55 3.09 -21.10
N LEU A 122 17.06 2.85 -22.30
CA LEU A 122 17.29 3.71 -23.47
C LEU A 122 16.23 4.80 -23.58
N GLY A 123 15.00 4.53 -23.14
CA GLY A 123 13.95 5.53 -23.07
C GLY A 123 12.60 4.98 -22.61
N VAL A 124 11.72 5.88 -22.19
CA VAL A 124 10.31 5.58 -21.96
C VAL A 124 9.45 6.64 -22.64
N THR A 125 8.43 6.23 -23.39
CA THR A 125 7.42 7.13 -23.94
C THR A 125 6.03 6.62 -23.61
N THR A 126 5.15 7.50 -23.13
CA THR A 126 3.77 7.13 -22.79
C THR A 126 2.81 7.83 -23.74
N SER A 127 1.91 7.07 -24.35
CA SER A 127 0.86 7.61 -25.22
C SER A 127 -0.33 6.65 -25.28
N GLY A 128 -1.54 7.19 -25.10
CA GLY A 128 -2.78 6.44 -25.30
C GLY A 128 -2.93 5.22 -24.40
N GLY A 129 -2.48 5.29 -23.15
CA GLY A 129 -2.52 4.16 -22.20
C GLY A 129 -1.35 3.18 -22.32
N THR A 130 -0.49 3.31 -23.34
CA THR A 130 0.67 2.42 -23.51
C THR A 130 1.96 3.14 -23.14
N ALA A 131 2.76 2.53 -22.26
CA ALA A 131 4.16 2.90 -22.06
C ALA A 131 5.07 2.03 -22.96
N VAL A 132 5.78 2.66 -23.89
CA VAL A 132 6.88 2.01 -24.61
C VAL A 132 8.13 2.14 -23.76
N VAL A 133 8.67 1.01 -23.28
CA VAL A 133 9.89 0.93 -22.47
C VAL A 133 11.00 0.33 -23.32
N ASP A 134 11.96 1.16 -23.71
CA ASP A 134 13.10 0.78 -24.55
C ASP A 134 14.31 0.46 -23.67
N LEU A 135 14.74 -0.80 -23.71
CA LEU A 135 15.83 -1.35 -22.90
C LEU A 135 16.96 -1.81 -23.81
N SER A 136 18.16 -1.95 -23.27
CA SER A 136 19.27 -2.55 -24.03
C SER A 136 19.04 -4.04 -24.27
N GLY A 137 19.66 -4.58 -25.32
CA GLY A 137 19.53 -5.98 -25.73
C GLY A 137 19.89 -7.01 -24.64
N GLU A 138 20.66 -6.62 -23.61
CA GLU A 138 21.01 -7.43 -22.44
C GLU A 138 19.77 -7.89 -21.67
N PHE A 139 18.67 -7.14 -21.70
CA PHE A 139 17.43 -7.47 -21.00
C PHE A 139 16.90 -8.87 -21.32
N GLN A 140 17.13 -9.38 -22.53
CA GLN A 140 16.65 -10.71 -22.94
C GLN A 140 17.62 -11.86 -22.59
N SER A 141 18.77 -11.56 -21.96
CA SER A 141 19.84 -12.51 -21.75
C SER A 141 19.66 -13.34 -20.48
N GLY A 142 19.94 -14.65 -20.56
CA GLY A 142 19.98 -15.56 -19.41
C GLY A 142 18.62 -15.84 -18.74
N GLY A 143 18.64 -16.74 -17.76
CA GLY A 143 17.44 -17.19 -17.05
C GLY A 143 16.70 -18.34 -17.74
N GLY A 144 15.73 -18.92 -17.03
CA GLY A 144 14.75 -19.89 -17.57
C GLY A 144 13.33 -19.29 -17.60
N SER A 145 12.33 -20.10 -17.89
CA SER A 145 10.94 -19.63 -18.12
C SER A 145 10.37 -18.78 -16.97
N LEU A 146 10.61 -19.16 -15.70
CA LEU A 146 10.13 -18.39 -14.55
C LEU A 146 10.86 -17.04 -14.42
N SER A 147 12.18 -17.04 -14.60
CA SER A 147 13.01 -15.83 -14.57
C SER A 147 12.54 -14.82 -15.64
N MET A 148 12.27 -15.29 -16.86
CA MET A 148 11.80 -14.41 -17.94
C MET A 148 10.40 -13.84 -17.66
N GLN A 149 9.49 -14.64 -17.08
CA GLN A 149 8.16 -14.15 -16.70
C GLN A 149 8.24 -13.09 -15.62
N LEU A 150 8.97 -13.35 -14.52
CA LEU A 150 9.18 -12.37 -13.46
C LEU A 150 9.91 -11.13 -13.98
N ARG A 151 10.91 -11.28 -14.86
CA ARG A 151 11.67 -10.17 -15.44
C ARG A 151 10.75 -9.17 -16.12
N VAL A 152 9.87 -9.64 -16.99
CA VAL A 152 8.90 -8.78 -17.69
C VAL A 152 7.83 -8.27 -16.72
N ALA A 153 7.32 -9.12 -15.82
CA ALA A 153 6.33 -8.71 -14.82
C ALA A 153 6.82 -7.54 -13.95
N GLN A 154 8.08 -7.53 -13.52
CA GLN A 154 8.66 -6.43 -12.75
C GLN A 154 8.58 -5.08 -13.51
N VAL A 155 8.88 -5.07 -14.82
CA VAL A 155 8.77 -3.88 -15.68
C VAL A 155 7.29 -3.46 -15.81
N VAL A 156 6.43 -4.41 -16.12
CA VAL A 156 4.99 -4.17 -16.35
C VAL A 156 4.31 -3.62 -15.12
N PHE A 157 4.46 -4.27 -13.96
CA PHE A 157 3.88 -3.78 -12.71
C PHE A 157 4.40 -2.40 -12.31
N THR A 158 5.70 -2.15 -12.54
CA THR A 158 6.32 -0.84 -12.25
C THR A 158 5.80 0.26 -13.16
N ALA A 159 5.64 0.01 -14.47
CA ALA A 159 5.15 1.03 -15.39
C ALA A 159 3.63 1.26 -15.26
N THR A 160 2.85 0.21 -15.04
CA THR A 160 1.37 0.27 -14.93
C THR A 160 0.87 0.72 -13.55
N GLN A 161 1.76 1.15 -12.65
CA GLN A 161 1.35 1.73 -11.36
C GLN A 161 0.74 3.13 -11.51
N PHE A 162 0.91 3.77 -12.67
CA PHE A 162 0.49 5.13 -12.96
C PHE A 162 -0.83 5.10 -13.74
N ASP A 163 -1.80 5.92 -13.33
CA ASP A 163 -3.16 5.91 -13.86
C ASP A 163 -3.27 6.18 -15.38
N ASP A 164 -2.22 6.72 -16.00
CA ASP A 164 -2.15 6.98 -17.45
C ASP A 164 -1.46 5.86 -18.25
N VAL A 165 -1.10 4.74 -17.60
CA VAL A 165 -0.44 3.58 -18.20
C VAL A 165 -1.22 2.30 -17.88
N ASP A 166 -1.96 1.82 -18.87
CA ASP A 166 -2.73 0.57 -18.80
C ASP A 166 -1.87 -0.65 -19.16
N GLN A 167 -0.93 -0.48 -20.10
CA GLN A 167 -0.14 -1.57 -20.69
C GLN A 167 1.25 -1.11 -21.12
N VAL A 168 2.14 -2.08 -21.40
CA VAL A 168 3.54 -1.85 -21.75
C VAL A 168 3.91 -2.55 -23.06
N THR A 169 4.67 -1.86 -23.90
CA THR A 169 5.38 -2.46 -25.02
C THR A 169 6.88 -2.33 -24.78
N ILE A 170 7.59 -3.45 -24.82
CA ILE A 170 9.04 -3.50 -24.64
C ILE A 170 9.72 -3.36 -26.00
N HIS A 171 10.66 -2.42 -26.06
CA HIS A 171 11.63 -2.34 -27.15
C HIS A 171 12.99 -2.80 -26.66
N LEU A 172 13.76 -3.42 -27.55
CA LEU A 172 15.16 -3.74 -27.35
C LEU A 172 16.00 -3.02 -28.40
N ASP A 173 16.97 -2.22 -27.95
CA ASP A 173 17.85 -1.43 -28.80
C ASP A 173 17.09 -0.58 -29.85
N GLY A 174 15.95 0.01 -29.43
CA GLY A 174 15.09 0.84 -30.29
C GLY A 174 14.08 0.09 -31.15
N ALA A 175 14.05 -1.25 -31.12
CA ALA A 175 13.14 -2.06 -31.91
C ALA A 175 12.10 -2.79 -31.05
N ALA A 176 10.83 -2.75 -31.47
CA ALA A 176 9.78 -3.55 -30.85
C ALA A 176 10.07 -5.05 -30.97
N VAL A 177 9.72 -5.82 -29.94
CA VAL A 177 9.87 -7.28 -29.92
C VAL A 177 8.55 -7.95 -29.57
N ASP A 178 8.19 -8.99 -30.32
CA ASP A 178 6.94 -9.74 -30.07
C ASP A 178 7.01 -10.55 -28.76
N GLY A 179 8.21 -10.95 -28.35
CA GLY A 179 8.43 -11.69 -27.12
C GLY A 179 9.86 -11.56 -26.60
N ILE A 180 10.02 -11.83 -25.31
CA ILE A 180 11.27 -11.71 -24.57
C ILE A 180 11.91 -13.09 -24.40
N GLY A 181 13.10 -13.26 -25.00
CA GLY A 181 13.84 -14.52 -25.02
C GLY A 181 13.20 -15.62 -25.87
N GLY A 182 13.55 -16.88 -25.57
CA GLY A 182 13.01 -18.07 -26.25
C GLY A 182 11.81 -18.71 -25.54
N GLU A 183 11.33 -18.11 -24.46
CA GLU A 183 10.41 -18.74 -23.49
C GLU A 183 8.93 -18.37 -23.72
N GLY A 184 8.63 -17.59 -24.76
CA GLY A 184 7.26 -17.22 -25.13
C GLY A 184 6.61 -16.15 -24.24
N VAL A 185 7.40 -15.38 -23.51
CA VAL A 185 6.90 -14.23 -22.73
C VAL A 185 6.59 -13.09 -23.71
N PRO A 186 5.36 -12.51 -23.72
CA PRO A 186 5.00 -11.46 -24.66
C PRO A 186 5.80 -10.17 -24.40
N GLY A 187 6.05 -9.41 -25.47
CA GLY A 187 6.76 -8.12 -25.41
C GLY A 187 5.95 -6.91 -25.86
N THR A 188 4.75 -7.11 -26.42
CA THR A 188 3.93 -6.04 -27.00
C THR A 188 2.57 -5.97 -26.32
N GLU A 189 2.13 -4.77 -25.94
CA GLU A 189 0.81 -4.50 -25.34
C GLU A 189 0.50 -5.44 -24.17
N VAL A 190 1.47 -5.57 -23.26
CA VAL A 190 1.43 -6.50 -22.13
C VAL A 190 0.94 -5.78 -20.88
N ASP A 191 0.06 -6.41 -20.10
CA ASP A 191 -0.48 -5.86 -18.85
C ASP A 191 -0.27 -6.80 -17.65
N ARG A 192 -0.76 -6.41 -16.47
CA ARG A 192 -0.60 -7.21 -15.24
C ARG A 192 -1.30 -8.57 -15.32
N GLY A 193 -2.37 -8.69 -16.12
CA GLY A 193 -3.14 -9.90 -16.35
C GLY A 193 -2.38 -10.99 -17.10
N ASP A 194 -1.35 -10.63 -17.87
CA ASP A 194 -0.46 -11.59 -18.52
C ASP A 194 0.46 -12.34 -17.55
N PHE A 195 0.57 -11.86 -16.30
CA PHE A 195 1.50 -12.40 -15.28
C PHE A 195 0.79 -12.98 -14.05
N THR A 196 -0.46 -13.41 -14.21
CA THR A 196 -1.26 -14.00 -13.11
C THR A 196 -0.61 -15.23 -12.46
N ASN A 197 0.28 -15.93 -13.17
CA ASN A 197 0.99 -17.10 -12.66
C ASN A 197 2.23 -16.77 -11.81
N VAL A 198 2.66 -15.50 -11.80
CA VAL A 198 3.73 -14.98 -10.92
C VAL A 198 3.22 -13.81 -10.06
N THR A 199 1.90 -13.64 -9.96
CA THR A 199 1.27 -12.66 -9.09
C THR A 199 0.71 -13.38 -7.88
N PRO A 200 1.04 -12.96 -6.65
CA PRO A 200 0.52 -13.63 -5.48
C PRO A 200 -0.99 -13.39 -5.36
N ALA A 201 -1.71 -14.31 -4.71
CA ALA A 201 -3.17 -14.20 -4.56
C ALA A 201 -3.59 -12.95 -3.76
N VAL A 202 -2.71 -12.46 -2.90
CA VAL A 202 -2.80 -11.14 -2.24
C VAL A 202 -1.47 -10.44 -2.45
N LEU A 203 -1.51 -9.25 -3.02
CA LEU A 203 -0.35 -8.36 -3.19
C LEU A 203 -0.65 -7.04 -2.48
N VAL A 204 0.05 -6.76 -1.39
CA VAL A 204 -0.02 -5.44 -0.73
C VAL A 204 0.90 -4.47 -1.49
N GLU A 205 0.36 -3.33 -1.89
CA GLU A 205 1.09 -2.28 -2.61
C GLU A 205 1.39 -1.05 -1.74
N SER A 206 0.61 -0.83 -0.69
CA SER A 206 0.89 0.15 0.35
C SER A 206 0.44 -0.40 1.71
N PRO A 207 1.24 -0.24 2.79
CA PRO A 207 2.60 0.29 2.80
C PRO A 207 3.60 -0.63 2.07
N THR A 208 4.78 -0.09 1.75
CA THR A 208 5.90 -0.87 1.18
C THR A 208 6.83 -1.37 2.29
N PRO A 209 7.64 -2.42 2.04
CA PRO A 209 8.59 -2.93 3.03
C PRO A 209 9.50 -1.82 3.57
N GLY A 210 9.66 -1.79 4.91
CA GLY A 210 10.51 -0.83 5.61
C GLY A 210 9.88 0.55 5.82
N ALA A 211 8.69 0.81 5.26
CA ALA A 211 7.99 2.08 5.43
C ALA A 211 7.69 2.37 6.91
N GLU A 212 7.83 3.63 7.30
CA GLU A 212 7.38 4.13 8.60
C GLU A 212 5.85 4.27 8.60
N VAL A 213 5.19 3.67 9.58
CA VAL A 213 3.73 3.64 9.71
C VAL A 213 3.27 4.21 11.06
N ALA A 214 2.08 4.78 11.05
CA ALA A 214 1.39 5.30 12.22
C ALA A 214 -0.13 5.05 12.09
N SER A 215 -0.85 5.21 13.19
CA SER A 215 -2.32 5.14 13.20
C SER A 215 -2.93 6.52 12.89
N PRO A 216 -3.95 6.63 12.02
CA PRO A 216 -4.52 5.55 11.20
C PRO A 216 -3.58 5.10 10.07
N LEU A 217 -3.58 3.80 9.77
CA LEU A 217 -2.81 3.20 8.69
C LEU A 217 -3.74 2.78 7.55
N THR A 218 -3.55 3.36 6.37
CA THR A 218 -4.20 2.89 5.13
C THR A 218 -3.37 1.81 4.48
N VAL A 219 -4.01 0.69 4.16
CA VAL A 219 -3.41 -0.45 3.45
C VAL A 219 -4.19 -0.67 2.17
N SER A 220 -3.47 -0.83 1.05
CA SER A 220 -4.06 -1.07 -0.26
C SER A 220 -3.23 -2.04 -1.08
N GLY A 221 -3.88 -2.64 -2.08
CA GLY A 221 -3.24 -3.56 -3.01
C GLY A 221 -4.26 -4.27 -3.89
N ILE A 222 -3.86 -5.40 -4.45
CA ILE A 222 -4.72 -6.23 -5.31
C ILE A 222 -4.84 -7.64 -4.76
N SER A 223 -5.97 -8.29 -5.05
CA SER A 223 -6.27 -9.64 -4.58
C SER A 223 -7.09 -10.41 -5.59
N ASN A 224 -6.88 -11.72 -5.63
CA ASN A 224 -7.75 -12.70 -6.29
C ASN A 224 -8.10 -13.85 -5.33
N THR A 225 -8.42 -13.49 -4.09
CA THR A 225 -8.87 -14.44 -3.07
C THR A 225 -10.27 -14.97 -3.35
N PHE A 226 -10.61 -16.09 -2.72
CA PHE A 226 -11.96 -16.64 -2.76
C PHE A 226 -12.96 -15.65 -2.14
N GLU A 227 -14.10 -15.46 -2.80
CA GLU A 227 -15.14 -14.49 -2.39
C GLU A 227 -14.63 -13.04 -2.23
N ALA A 228 -13.50 -12.71 -2.88
CA ALA A 228 -12.85 -11.41 -2.79
C ALA A 228 -12.51 -10.99 -1.35
N THR A 229 -12.47 -11.93 -0.40
CA THR A 229 -12.23 -11.61 1.01
C THR A 229 -10.75 -11.63 1.33
N VAL A 230 -10.23 -10.51 1.85
CA VAL A 230 -8.84 -10.37 2.29
C VAL A 230 -8.86 -10.15 3.79
N ASN A 231 -8.30 -11.10 4.54
CA ASN A 231 -8.12 -10.96 5.97
C ASN A 231 -6.79 -10.27 6.25
N TYR A 232 -6.73 -9.50 7.34
CA TYR A 232 -5.51 -8.83 7.73
C TYR A 232 -5.24 -8.92 9.23
N SER A 233 -3.96 -8.81 9.58
CA SER A 233 -3.48 -8.60 10.93
C SER A 233 -2.35 -7.58 10.91
N ILE A 234 -2.33 -6.67 11.88
CA ILE A 234 -1.27 -5.68 12.05
C ILE A 234 -0.52 -6.02 13.33
N ALA A 235 0.75 -6.36 13.19
CA ALA A 235 1.65 -6.66 14.30
C ALA A 235 2.59 -5.48 14.56
N ASP A 236 2.71 -5.04 15.81
CA ASP A 236 3.62 -3.95 16.20
C ASP A 236 5.09 -4.41 16.36
N GLY A 237 5.96 -3.51 16.83
CA GLY A 237 7.39 -3.77 17.02
C GLY A 237 7.75 -4.88 18.03
N ASP A 238 6.83 -5.27 18.92
CA ASP A 238 6.98 -6.40 19.84
C ASP A 238 6.38 -7.70 19.25
N GLY A 239 5.77 -7.62 18.07
CA GLY A 239 5.05 -8.71 17.41
C GLY A 239 3.64 -8.94 17.98
N LEU A 240 3.09 -8.00 18.74
CA LEU A 240 1.72 -8.08 19.24
C LEU A 240 0.75 -7.65 18.14
N ILE A 241 -0.32 -8.43 17.92
CA ILE A 241 -1.41 -8.02 17.03
C ILE A 241 -2.15 -6.85 17.68
N VAL A 242 -2.05 -5.67 17.06
CA VAL A 242 -2.68 -4.42 17.52
C VAL A 242 -3.99 -4.13 16.81
N ASP A 243 -4.21 -4.76 15.65
CA ASP A 243 -5.50 -4.77 14.96
C ASP A 243 -5.62 -6.00 14.03
N GLU A 244 -6.83 -6.48 13.79
CA GLU A 244 -7.12 -7.57 12.86
C GLU A 244 -8.55 -7.44 12.31
N GLY A 245 -8.77 -7.92 11.09
CA GLY A 245 -10.08 -7.83 10.45
C GLY A 245 -10.07 -8.38 9.04
N PHE A 246 -11.03 -7.92 8.24
CA PHE A 246 -11.09 -8.25 6.82
C PHE A 246 -11.58 -7.05 6.01
N THR A 247 -11.27 -7.07 4.72
CA THR A 247 -11.83 -6.20 3.70
C THR A 247 -12.29 -7.03 2.50
N THR A 248 -12.98 -6.40 1.57
CA THR A 248 -13.44 -7.02 0.33
C THR A 248 -12.78 -6.31 -0.85
N ALA A 249 -12.10 -7.08 -1.69
CA ALA A 249 -11.58 -6.60 -2.96
C ALA A 249 -12.72 -6.35 -3.96
N THR A 250 -12.48 -5.49 -4.95
CA THR A 250 -13.48 -5.15 -5.99
C THR A 250 -13.85 -6.34 -6.88
N ALA A 251 -12.98 -7.36 -6.92
CA ALA A 251 -13.18 -8.62 -7.63
C ALA A 251 -12.47 -9.77 -6.89
N GLY A 252 -12.80 -11.00 -7.29
CA GLY A 252 -12.20 -12.24 -6.79
C GLY A 252 -12.67 -13.43 -7.61
N ASN A 253 -12.33 -14.65 -7.18
CA ASN A 253 -12.74 -15.89 -7.86
C ASN A 253 -12.28 -16.01 -9.33
N GLY A 254 -11.00 -15.74 -9.59
CA GLY A 254 -10.40 -15.80 -10.92
C GLY A 254 -10.21 -14.44 -11.59
N THR A 255 -10.44 -13.35 -10.87
CA THR A 255 -10.23 -11.98 -11.36
C THR A 255 -9.59 -11.18 -10.23
N TRP A 256 -8.45 -10.54 -10.52
CA TRP A 256 -7.81 -9.64 -9.57
C TRP A 256 -8.65 -8.38 -9.41
N GLY A 257 -8.84 -7.94 -8.17
CA GLY A 257 -9.46 -6.68 -7.85
C GLY A 257 -8.69 -5.94 -6.76
N ASP A 258 -8.84 -4.62 -6.74
CA ASP A 258 -8.25 -3.76 -5.74
C ASP A 258 -8.92 -3.94 -4.38
N PHE A 259 -8.15 -3.83 -3.32
CA PHE A 259 -8.66 -3.65 -1.98
C PHE A 259 -8.02 -2.44 -1.33
N GLU A 260 -8.77 -1.79 -0.45
CA GLU A 260 -8.27 -0.77 0.45
C GLU A 260 -8.99 -0.90 1.79
N PHE A 261 -8.26 -0.67 2.88
CA PHE A 261 -8.86 -0.47 4.19
C PHE A 261 -8.02 0.51 5.01
N THR A 262 -8.63 1.09 6.03
CA THR A 262 -7.92 1.89 7.03
C THR A 262 -8.07 1.23 8.38
N SER A 263 -6.95 0.97 9.04
CA SER A 263 -6.87 0.43 10.38
C SER A 263 -6.51 1.52 11.38
N THR A 264 -7.14 1.47 12.54
CA THR A 264 -6.84 2.33 13.68
C THR A 264 -6.41 1.47 14.86
N PHE A 265 -5.22 1.73 15.38
CA PHE A 265 -4.69 1.06 16.56
C PHE A 265 -4.11 2.07 17.55
N GLU A 266 -4.03 1.66 18.81
CA GLU A 266 -3.48 2.46 19.90
C GLU A 266 -2.33 1.71 20.58
N ASN A 267 -1.43 2.45 21.22
CA ASN A 267 -0.35 1.90 22.06
C ASN A 267 0.63 0.94 21.36
N ALA A 268 0.69 0.96 20.02
CA ALA A 268 1.64 0.17 19.24
C ALA A 268 3.08 0.45 19.66
N LYS A 269 3.85 -0.62 19.86
CA LYS A 269 5.25 -0.53 20.26
C LYS A 269 6.14 -0.16 19.08
N PRO A 270 7.08 0.78 19.27
CA PRO A 270 8.00 1.17 18.20
C PRO A 270 8.92 0.02 17.84
N GLY A 271 9.33 -0.07 16.58
CA GLY A 271 10.19 -1.13 16.09
C GLY A 271 9.70 -1.73 14.77
N LEU A 272 10.33 -2.83 14.36
CA LEU A 272 9.94 -3.55 13.14
C LEU A 272 8.73 -4.44 13.45
N GLY A 273 7.58 -4.09 12.87
CA GLY A 273 6.36 -4.88 12.89
C GLY A 273 6.00 -5.37 11.48
N ALA A 274 4.73 -5.71 11.28
CA ALA A 274 4.26 -6.22 9.99
C ALA A 274 2.78 -5.88 9.71
N VAL A 275 2.49 -5.66 8.43
CA VAL A 275 1.14 -5.76 7.86
C VAL A 275 1.02 -7.12 7.19
N ILE A 276 0.09 -7.94 7.64
CA ILE A 276 -0.09 -9.30 7.15
C ILE A 276 -1.46 -9.37 6.49
N ALA A 277 -1.51 -9.74 5.22
CA ALA A 277 -2.74 -9.95 4.46
C ALA A 277 -2.79 -11.40 3.97
N PHE A 278 -3.94 -12.05 4.06
CA PHE A 278 -4.08 -13.48 3.77
C PHE A 278 -5.53 -13.85 3.43
N GLN A 279 -5.74 -15.07 2.94
CA GLN A 279 -7.07 -15.69 2.92
C GLN A 279 -7.18 -16.79 3.96
N GLU A 280 -8.37 -16.96 4.52
CA GLU A 280 -8.66 -18.08 5.39
C GLU A 280 -8.95 -19.35 4.58
N ASP A 281 -8.40 -20.47 5.02
CA ASP A 281 -8.71 -21.78 4.50
C ASP A 281 -10.07 -22.24 5.03
N ALA A 282 -11.05 -22.40 4.15
CA ALA A 282 -12.44 -22.71 4.53
C ALA A 282 -12.60 -24.06 5.25
N GLU A 283 -11.67 -25.00 5.10
CA GLU A 283 -11.73 -26.31 5.75
C GLU A 283 -11.13 -26.29 7.16
N SER A 284 -9.98 -25.63 7.32
CA SER A 284 -9.18 -25.66 8.55
C SER A 284 -9.30 -24.40 9.41
N GLY A 285 -9.76 -23.29 8.84
CA GLY A 285 -9.71 -21.94 9.43
C GLY A 285 -8.29 -21.42 9.60
N GLY A 286 -7.31 -22.02 8.90
CA GLY A 286 -5.91 -21.59 8.91
C GLY A 286 -5.65 -20.45 7.92
N GLN A 287 -4.51 -19.78 8.08
CA GLN A 287 -4.06 -18.79 7.09
C GLN A 287 -3.48 -19.49 5.85
N ARG A 288 -3.79 -18.96 4.68
CA ARG A 288 -3.27 -19.38 3.37
C ARG A 288 -2.92 -18.13 2.54
N ASP A 289 -1.99 -18.30 1.59
CA ASP A 289 -1.53 -17.24 0.67
C ASP A 289 -1.15 -15.96 1.44
N VAL A 290 -0.37 -16.16 2.50
CA VAL A 290 0.04 -15.10 3.43
C VAL A 290 1.04 -14.17 2.74
N TYR A 291 0.71 -12.88 2.71
CA TYR A 291 1.57 -11.80 2.26
C TYR A 291 1.92 -10.91 3.46
N GLU A 292 3.18 -10.98 3.91
CA GLU A 292 3.67 -10.26 5.10
C GLU A 292 4.59 -9.12 4.67
N VAL A 293 4.16 -7.87 4.88
CA VAL A 293 4.95 -6.67 4.62
C VAL A 293 5.58 -6.17 5.91
N PRO A 294 6.90 -6.25 6.09
CA PRO A 294 7.56 -5.72 7.27
C PRO A 294 7.57 -4.19 7.23
N VAL A 295 7.12 -3.54 8.31
CA VAL A 295 6.99 -2.08 8.41
C VAL A 295 7.58 -1.56 9.72
N ARG A 296 7.87 -0.27 9.81
CA ARG A 296 8.45 0.37 10.99
C ARG A 296 7.40 1.17 11.74
N PHE A 297 7.15 0.83 12.98
CA PHE A 297 6.33 1.63 13.88
C PHE A 297 7.20 2.71 14.51
N GLY A 298 6.85 3.97 14.24
CA GLY A 298 7.47 5.11 14.91
C GLY A 298 7.14 5.14 16.40
N ALA A 299 7.94 5.86 17.19
CA ALA A 299 7.53 6.20 18.55
C ALA A 299 6.22 7.00 18.48
N ALA A 300 5.19 6.59 19.22
CA ALA A 300 3.94 7.33 19.28
C ALA A 300 4.23 8.81 19.52
N PRO A 301 3.71 9.74 18.70
CA PRO A 301 3.87 11.16 18.99
C PRO A 301 3.33 11.42 20.40
N PRO A 302 4.02 12.22 21.23
CA PRO A 302 3.52 12.51 22.58
C PRO A 302 2.11 13.08 22.42
N SER A 303 1.12 12.44 23.08
CA SER A 303 -0.25 12.94 23.08
C SER A 303 -0.21 14.42 23.43
N SER A 304 -0.74 15.26 22.54
CA SER A 304 -0.98 16.65 22.84
C SER A 304 -1.97 16.70 24.00
N ALA A 305 -1.44 16.81 25.22
CA ALA A 305 -2.21 17.13 26.41
C ALA A 305 -2.79 18.54 26.21
N GLY A 306 -3.96 18.59 25.56
CA GLY A 306 -4.75 19.78 25.35
C GLY A 306 -5.51 20.16 26.61
N SER A 307 -4.84 20.98 27.42
CA SER A 307 -5.41 22.11 28.18
C SER A 307 -6.56 21.85 29.14
N ALA A 308 -6.22 21.79 30.43
CA ALA A 308 -7.15 22.15 31.50
C ALA A 308 -7.66 23.61 31.28
N PRO A 309 -8.95 23.90 31.52
CA PRO A 309 -9.47 25.25 31.36
C PRO A 309 -8.85 26.17 32.42
N GLY A 310 -8.23 27.26 31.95
CA GLY A 310 -7.60 28.27 32.78
C GLY A 310 -8.59 28.95 33.70
N GLU A 311 -8.25 29.03 34.98
CA GLU A 311 -8.93 29.88 35.95
C GLU A 311 -8.75 31.35 35.56
N THR A 312 -9.87 32.04 35.44
CA THR A 312 -9.97 33.47 35.22
C THR A 312 -9.48 34.22 36.46
N SER A 313 -8.32 34.86 36.36
CA SER A 313 -7.88 35.89 37.32
C SER A 313 -7.91 37.26 36.66
N THR A 314 -8.73 38.14 37.22
CA THR A 314 -8.98 39.53 36.83
C THR A 314 -7.76 40.42 37.00
N PRO A 315 -7.62 41.53 36.23
CA PRO A 315 -6.52 42.46 36.39
C PRO A 315 -6.82 43.48 37.48
N THR A 316 -5.88 43.68 38.41
CA THR A 316 -5.86 44.85 39.32
C THR A 316 -4.72 45.78 38.91
N THR A 317 -5.08 47.04 38.79
CA THR A 317 -4.31 48.17 38.27
C THR A 317 -3.43 48.87 39.32
N ALA A 318 -2.35 49.49 38.82
CA ALA A 318 -1.58 50.64 39.33
C ALA A 318 -0.40 50.42 40.29
N GLY A 319 0.74 51.07 39.93
CA GLY A 319 1.82 51.37 40.88
C GLY A 319 3.17 51.79 40.27
N ALA A 320 3.22 53.01 39.71
CA ALA A 320 4.35 53.93 39.51
C ALA A 320 5.83 53.48 39.65
N ALA A 321 6.64 53.86 38.65
CA ALA A 321 8.10 53.95 38.69
C ALA A 321 8.60 55.08 39.61
N PRO A 322 9.91 55.07 39.96
CA PRO A 322 10.74 56.13 39.38
C PRO A 322 12.14 55.70 38.90
N THR A 323 12.53 56.34 37.79
CA THR A 323 13.86 56.71 37.30
C THR A 323 14.94 56.84 38.37
N THR A 324 16.18 56.39 38.09
CA THR A 324 17.43 57.17 38.25
C THR A 324 18.65 56.46 37.63
N ALA A 325 19.23 57.15 36.63
CA ALA A 325 20.65 57.36 36.28
C ALA A 325 21.69 56.21 36.26
N ALA A 326 22.31 56.06 35.08
CA ALA A 326 23.71 55.66 34.88
C ALA A 326 24.68 56.72 35.49
N PRO A 327 26.02 56.54 35.60
CA PRO A 327 26.86 56.47 34.39
C PRO A 327 28.30 55.84 34.49
N VAL A 328 28.95 55.75 33.31
CA VAL A 328 30.41 55.84 32.97
C VAL A 328 31.42 54.68 33.19
N SER A 329 32.03 54.26 32.06
CA SER A 329 33.43 53.82 31.80
C SER A 329 33.97 52.52 32.44
N ALA A 330 34.89 51.73 31.86
CA ALA A 330 35.96 51.98 30.90
C ALA A 330 36.44 50.68 30.18
N VAL A 331 36.80 50.79 28.90
CA VAL A 331 38.07 50.41 28.24
C VAL A 331 38.75 49.05 28.59
N PHE A 332 38.96 48.16 27.59
CA PHE A 332 40.25 47.93 26.88
C PHE A 332 40.15 46.78 25.85
N SER A 333 40.66 47.03 24.63
CA SER A 333 40.93 46.05 23.57
C SER A 333 42.38 45.60 23.66
N GLY A 334 42.63 44.31 23.47
CA GLY A 334 43.93 43.69 23.24
C GLY A 334 43.74 42.24 22.82
#